data_AF-A0AAV6C953-F1
#
_entry.id   AF-A0AAV6C953-F1
#
_cell.length_a   1.000
_cell.length_b   1.000
_cell.length_c   1.000
_cell.angle_alpha   90.00
_cell.angle_beta   90.00
_cell.angle_gamma   90.00
#
_symmetry.space_group_name_H-M   'P 1'
#
loop_
_entity.id
_entity.type
_entity.pdbx_description
1 polymer ?
#
loop_
_entity_poly.entity_id
_entity_poly.type
_entity_poly.pdbx_seq_one_letter_code
_entity_poly.pdbx_strand_id
1 'polypeptide(L)'
;MMRKTLPFLFVPAVVILLLAGCGSNMTSSTFTPSAGTVPVSITMTDDPPAGVTVLFFQVDLTDATLTPATGLPVSLLSNNTPIQIDVTQLQALSAFLSTADIAAGKYNSLSLTFASPQLVIFNRSDASIASTCAVGSVCQLTPAFDNNSSTLTFTSSPFPVTISANSPLGFLIDFHLNTVIQSDLSVNLGVTGGVTISELPPAPAPPQFGFLTGTVATVSASNNQFTLQTPWGRTFTINVTSSTTFNGFPSSACTTPGIDCLAQGQVVQVQISSVEGFGTLTASEVHYVQAATAQTVEGTIIQVIPSTTNIAGAPPMGMVMILHWNPTNAVGFPLGGQAVVTLGDTTYSIDANGFTMPSGLSFTSAFDLTVGQNVTVTVEPGSLNNHGTNGPVIWGPPGSISFIASAVELEPSQVTGTITATDSSTTSFTLGFGGPFFAPWPMVSPNAVSFDVMTTGQTSYTGFNPDSFSGLATNDFVSVNGWLFPPATSGGTPTLAAQSVVMRQSPWF
;
A
#
# COMPACT_ATOMS: atom_id res chain seq x y z
N MET A 1 12.13 -59.21 -63.03
CA MET A 1 11.13 -60.28 -63.23
C MET A 1 9.74 -59.65 -63.24
N MET A 2 8.94 -60.02 -64.25
CA MET A 2 7.56 -59.64 -64.63
C MET A 2 6.60 -59.33 -63.45
N ARG A 3 5.89 -58.18 -63.45
CA ARG A 3 4.57 -57.87 -64.08
C ARG A 3 3.36 -58.65 -63.52
N LYS A 4 2.38 -57.89 -62.96
CA LYS A 4 0.89 -57.98 -63.09
C LYS A 4 0.29 -56.86 -62.19
N THR A 5 -0.33 -55.74 -62.61
CA THR A 5 -1.65 -55.49 -63.30
C THR A 5 -2.78 -56.34 -62.71
N LEU A 6 -3.96 -55.88 -62.27
CA LEU A 6 -4.84 -54.71 -62.58
C LEU A 6 -5.98 -54.65 -61.48
N PRO A 7 -7.18 -54.02 -61.62
CA PRO A 7 -7.69 -52.90 -60.77
C PRO A 7 -9.11 -53.11 -60.16
N PHE A 8 -9.62 -52.12 -59.42
CA PHE A 8 -11.07 -51.83 -59.19
C PHE A 8 -11.14 -50.33 -58.78
N LEU A 9 -11.75 -49.34 -59.44
CA LEU A 9 -12.94 -49.11 -60.28
C LEU A 9 -14.15 -48.53 -59.48
N PHE A 10 -14.39 -47.22 -59.71
CA PHE A 10 -15.60 -46.38 -59.54
C PHE A 10 -16.09 -46.12 -58.09
N VAL A 11 -16.45 -44.90 -57.67
CA VAL A 11 -17.47 -43.97 -58.22
C VAL A 11 -17.16 -42.51 -57.80
N PRO A 12 -17.26 -41.50 -58.70
CA PRO A 12 -17.42 -40.09 -58.32
C PRO A 12 -18.89 -39.66 -58.48
N ALA A 13 -19.48 -39.06 -57.45
CA ALA A 13 -20.81 -38.44 -57.54
C ALA A 13 -20.76 -37.02 -56.97
N VAL A 14 -20.96 -36.09 -57.89
CA VAL A 14 -21.20 -34.66 -57.73
C VAL A 14 -22.49 -34.41 -56.98
N VAL A 15 -22.47 -33.55 -55.95
CA VAL A 15 -23.62 -32.70 -55.59
C VAL A 15 -23.10 -31.32 -55.18
N ILE A 16 -23.21 -30.39 -56.13
CA ILE A 16 -23.25 -28.93 -55.89
C ILE A 16 -24.74 -28.58 -55.87
N LEU A 17 -25.25 -28.03 -54.77
CA LEU A 17 -26.45 -27.17 -54.75
C LEU A 17 -26.56 -26.40 -53.42
N LEU A 18 -26.48 -25.07 -53.56
CA LEU A 18 -27.22 -24.00 -52.87
C LEU A 18 -27.19 -23.93 -51.33
N LEU A 19 -26.41 -22.96 -50.83
CA LEU A 19 -26.81 -22.13 -49.69
C LEU A 19 -26.57 -20.66 -50.03
N ALA A 20 -27.67 -19.97 -50.35
CA ALA A 20 -27.80 -18.52 -50.27
C ALA A 20 -28.29 -18.15 -48.87
N GLY A 21 -27.72 -17.09 -48.27
CA GLY A 21 -28.17 -16.46 -47.00
C GLY A 21 -27.72 -17.21 -45.74
N CYS A 22 -27.20 -16.61 -44.68
CA CYS A 22 -27.23 -15.21 -44.24
C CYS A 22 -25.85 -14.56 -44.32
N GLY A 23 -25.80 -13.35 -44.89
CA GLY A 23 -24.85 -12.37 -44.39
C GLY A 23 -25.26 -12.05 -42.96
N SER A 24 -24.47 -12.51 -42.00
CA SER A 24 -24.49 -11.89 -40.67
C SER A 24 -23.93 -10.50 -40.88
N ASN A 25 -24.83 -9.51 -40.92
CA ASN A 25 -24.48 -8.16 -40.53
C ASN A 25 -23.56 -8.30 -39.32
N MET A 26 -22.30 -7.88 -39.46
CA MET A 26 -21.67 -7.26 -38.31
C MET A 26 -22.57 -6.07 -38.01
N THR A 27 -23.61 -6.30 -37.20
CA THR A 27 -23.95 -5.31 -36.20
C THR A 27 -22.63 -5.11 -35.50
N SER A 28 -21.92 -4.05 -35.89
CA SER A 28 -21.37 -3.18 -34.86
C SER A 28 -22.51 -3.06 -33.86
N SER A 29 -22.43 -3.85 -32.78
CA SER A 29 -22.88 -3.36 -31.52
C SER A 29 -22.04 -2.11 -31.32
N THR A 30 -22.50 -1.02 -31.93
CA THR A 30 -22.48 0.26 -31.26
C THR A 30 -22.92 -0.11 -29.86
N PHE A 31 -21.97 -0.07 -28.93
CA PHE A 31 -22.30 0.15 -27.53
C PHE A 31 -23.18 1.39 -27.55
N THR A 32 -24.48 1.19 -27.68
CA THR A 32 -25.44 2.17 -27.22
C THR A 32 -25.18 2.24 -25.73
N PRO A 33 -24.76 3.39 -25.19
CA PRO A 33 -24.54 3.54 -23.76
C PRO A 33 -25.78 3.00 -23.06
N SER A 34 -25.63 1.95 -22.27
CA SER A 34 -26.68 1.55 -21.34
C SER A 34 -26.98 2.79 -20.50
N ALA A 35 -28.25 3.15 -20.38
CA ALA A 35 -28.63 4.33 -19.62
C ALA A 35 -28.14 4.20 -18.17
N GLY A 36 -27.15 5.01 -17.79
CA GLY A 36 -26.82 5.33 -16.40
C GLY A 36 -26.00 4.30 -15.62
N THR A 37 -24.91 3.76 -16.18
CA THR A 37 -23.85 3.18 -15.32
C THR A 37 -23.05 4.29 -14.64
N VAL A 38 -22.55 4.00 -13.45
CA VAL A 38 -21.90 4.96 -12.56
C VAL A 38 -20.67 4.30 -11.96
N PRO A 39 -19.52 4.98 -11.90
CA PRO A 39 -18.35 4.42 -11.25
C PRO A 39 -18.60 4.26 -9.75
N VAL A 40 -18.40 3.04 -9.27
CA VAL A 40 -18.31 2.72 -7.84
C VAL A 40 -16.87 2.38 -7.55
N SER A 41 -16.28 2.98 -6.52
CA SER A 41 -14.91 2.69 -6.09
C SER A 41 -14.84 2.12 -4.68
N ILE A 42 -13.75 1.40 -4.42
CA ILE A 42 -13.41 0.88 -3.10
C ILE A 42 -12.03 1.42 -2.73
N THR A 43 -11.94 1.97 -1.53
CA THR A 43 -10.69 2.32 -0.86
C THR A 43 -10.54 1.56 0.45
N MET A 44 -9.31 1.51 0.96
CA MET A 44 -9.02 0.90 2.25
C MET A 44 -8.10 1.77 3.11
N THR A 45 -8.35 1.75 4.42
CA THR A 45 -7.51 2.33 5.48
C THR A 45 -7.36 1.31 6.62
N ASP A 46 -6.42 1.56 7.53
CA ASP A 46 -6.19 0.77 8.75
C ASP A 46 -6.40 1.59 10.03
N ASP A 47 -6.91 0.93 11.06
CA ASP A 47 -6.83 1.37 12.47
C ASP A 47 -5.81 0.49 13.23
N PRO A 48 -4.61 1.03 13.51
CA PRO A 48 -3.49 0.24 14.02
C PRO A 48 -3.71 -0.41 15.39
N PRO A 49 -2.98 -1.50 15.67
CA PRO A 49 -3.08 -2.20 16.95
C PRO A 49 -2.60 -1.35 18.13
N ALA A 50 -3.42 -1.26 19.18
CA ALA A 50 -3.00 -0.71 20.46
C ALA A 50 -2.22 -1.75 21.27
N GLY A 51 -0.96 -1.47 21.58
CA GLY A 51 -0.16 -2.28 22.52
C GLY A 51 0.53 -3.52 21.95
N VAL A 52 0.32 -3.86 20.67
CA VAL A 52 1.08 -4.90 19.95
C VAL A 52 1.78 -4.28 18.75
N THR A 53 3.06 -4.58 18.57
CA THR A 53 3.80 -4.17 17.37
C THR A 53 3.62 -5.21 16.28
N VAL A 54 2.73 -4.92 15.33
CA VAL A 54 2.65 -5.63 14.05
C VAL A 54 3.62 -4.96 13.09
N LEU A 55 4.56 -5.74 12.55
CA LEU A 55 5.60 -5.24 11.65
C LEU A 55 5.17 -5.27 10.19
N PHE A 56 4.28 -6.18 9.85
CA PHE A 56 3.72 -6.35 8.52
C PHE A 56 2.45 -7.17 8.64
N PHE A 57 1.40 -6.75 7.95
CA PHE A 57 0.20 -7.54 7.79
C PHE A 57 -0.31 -7.37 6.38
N GLN A 58 -0.40 -8.49 5.67
CA GLN A 58 -0.86 -8.51 4.31
C GLN A 58 -2.06 -9.43 4.16
N VAL A 59 -3.01 -9.04 3.32
CA VAL A 59 -4.16 -9.86 2.95
C VAL A 59 -4.51 -9.64 1.48
N ASP A 60 -5.06 -10.66 0.83
CA ASP A 60 -5.52 -10.57 -0.56
C ASP A 60 -7.03 -10.33 -0.60
N LEU A 61 -7.51 -9.23 -1.18
CA LEU A 61 -8.91 -9.06 -1.55
C LEU A 61 -9.17 -9.81 -2.86
N THR A 62 -9.87 -10.93 -2.76
CA THR A 62 -10.11 -11.87 -3.88
C THR A 62 -11.48 -11.71 -4.54
N ASP A 63 -12.47 -11.21 -3.79
CA ASP A 63 -13.79 -10.89 -4.33
C ASP A 63 -14.38 -9.67 -3.62
N ALA A 64 -15.10 -8.84 -4.37
CA ALA A 64 -15.91 -7.75 -3.84
C ALA A 64 -17.18 -7.64 -4.68
N THR A 65 -18.35 -7.91 -4.10
CA THR A 65 -19.61 -8.04 -4.85
C THR A 65 -20.75 -7.25 -4.22
N LEU A 66 -21.35 -6.35 -5.01
CA LEU A 66 -22.58 -5.67 -4.66
C LEU A 66 -23.78 -6.55 -5.00
N THR A 67 -24.70 -6.71 -4.06
CA THR A 67 -25.95 -7.45 -4.27
C THR A 67 -27.10 -6.46 -4.50
N PRO A 68 -27.67 -6.40 -5.71
CA PRO A 68 -28.79 -5.51 -6.00
C PRO A 68 -30.07 -6.00 -5.30
N ALA A 69 -31.02 -5.09 -5.08
CA ALA A 69 -32.35 -5.45 -4.60
C ALA A 69 -33.11 -6.37 -5.57
N THR A 70 -32.78 -6.29 -6.86
CA THR A 70 -33.30 -7.13 -7.93
C THR A 70 -32.18 -7.43 -8.93
N GLY A 71 -32.01 -8.70 -9.33
CA GLY A 71 -31.03 -9.11 -10.33
C GLY A 71 -29.90 -9.95 -9.74
N LEU A 72 -28.79 -10.05 -10.49
CA LEU A 72 -27.60 -10.81 -10.09
C LEU A 72 -26.57 -9.92 -9.39
N PRO A 73 -25.76 -10.46 -8.46
CA PRO A 73 -24.63 -9.74 -7.87
C PRO A 73 -23.67 -9.21 -8.94
N VAL A 74 -23.08 -8.04 -8.67
CA VAL A 74 -22.15 -7.35 -9.56
C VAL A 74 -20.80 -7.24 -8.87
N SER A 75 -19.72 -7.67 -9.54
CA SER A 75 -18.37 -7.57 -8.99
C SER A 75 -17.82 -6.14 -9.13
N LEU A 76 -17.12 -5.70 -8.09
CA LEU A 76 -16.36 -4.46 -8.03
C LEU A 76 -14.88 -4.66 -8.36
N LEU A 77 -14.41 -5.90 -8.51
CA LEU A 77 -13.04 -6.20 -8.95
C LEU A 77 -13.03 -6.43 -10.46
N SER A 78 -12.26 -5.62 -11.21
CA SER A 78 -12.12 -5.84 -12.65
C SER A 78 -11.32 -7.12 -12.92
N ASN A 79 -11.81 -7.98 -13.81
CA ASN A 79 -11.16 -9.20 -14.29
C ASN A 79 -10.86 -10.29 -13.23
N ASN A 80 -11.50 -10.26 -12.06
CA ASN A 80 -11.31 -11.23 -10.97
C ASN A 80 -9.83 -11.41 -10.53
N THR A 81 -8.99 -10.38 -10.69
CA THR A 81 -7.62 -10.41 -10.22
C THR A 81 -7.58 -10.00 -8.75
N PRO A 82 -7.05 -10.87 -7.85
CA PRO A 82 -6.88 -10.50 -6.45
C PRO A 82 -6.01 -9.26 -6.28
N ILE A 83 -6.32 -8.46 -5.26
CA ILE A 83 -5.54 -7.29 -4.87
C ILE A 83 -4.83 -7.62 -3.56
N GLN A 84 -3.51 -7.62 -3.57
CA GLN A 84 -2.70 -7.79 -2.37
C GLN A 84 -2.59 -6.46 -1.65
N ILE A 85 -2.81 -6.45 -0.34
CA ILE A 85 -2.86 -5.23 0.45
C ILE A 85 -1.96 -5.42 1.66
N ASP A 86 -0.92 -4.58 1.81
CA ASP A 86 -0.21 -4.42 3.07
C ASP A 86 -0.98 -3.39 3.91
N VAL A 87 -1.77 -3.89 4.86
CA VAL A 87 -2.65 -3.08 5.70
C VAL A 87 -1.82 -2.22 6.66
N THR A 88 -0.61 -2.65 7.04
CA THR A 88 0.23 -1.87 7.97
C THR A 88 0.73 -0.56 7.38
N GLN A 89 0.78 -0.45 6.05
CA GLN A 89 1.11 0.80 5.34
C GLN A 89 -0.11 1.70 5.16
N LEU A 90 -1.29 1.34 5.67
CA LEU A 90 -2.52 2.11 5.56
C LEU A 90 -2.95 2.74 6.89
N GLN A 91 -2.06 2.81 7.88
CA GLN A 91 -2.39 3.43 9.16
C GLN A 91 -2.78 4.88 8.91
N ALA A 92 -1.87 5.73 8.46
CA ALA A 92 -2.11 7.15 8.21
C ALA A 92 -2.45 7.47 6.74
N LEU A 93 -2.60 6.44 5.89
CA LEU A 93 -2.84 6.57 4.46
C LEU A 93 -4.05 5.73 4.03
N SER A 94 -4.60 6.02 2.85
CA SER A 94 -5.62 5.16 2.23
C SER A 94 -5.16 4.69 0.85
N ALA A 95 -5.50 3.47 0.49
CA ALA A 95 -5.21 2.88 -0.81
C ALA A 95 -6.45 2.85 -1.71
N PHE A 96 -6.28 3.22 -2.97
CA PHE A 96 -7.27 2.95 -4.01
C PHE A 96 -7.20 1.49 -4.43
N LEU A 97 -8.27 0.73 -4.20
CA LEU A 97 -8.28 -0.69 -4.55
C LEU A 97 -8.84 -0.93 -5.94
N SER A 98 -10.04 -0.44 -6.21
CA SER A 98 -10.75 -0.77 -7.45
C SER A 98 -11.84 0.24 -7.78
N THR A 99 -12.23 0.25 -9.06
CA THR A 99 -13.50 0.81 -9.49
C THR A 99 -14.16 -0.09 -10.53
N ALA A 100 -15.49 -0.07 -10.57
CA ALA A 100 -16.31 -0.71 -11.58
C ALA A 100 -17.49 0.19 -11.95
N ASP A 101 -17.92 0.13 -13.21
CA ASP A 101 -19.15 0.79 -13.66
C ASP A 101 -20.36 -0.06 -13.27
N ILE A 102 -21.19 0.49 -12.40
CA ILE A 102 -22.36 -0.19 -11.84
C ILE A 102 -23.64 0.49 -12.32
N ALA A 103 -24.63 -0.31 -12.70
CA ALA A 103 -25.93 0.22 -13.12
C ALA A 103 -26.62 0.94 -11.95
N ALA A 104 -27.21 2.10 -12.23
CA ALA A 104 -28.04 2.81 -11.27
C ALA A 104 -29.15 1.90 -10.72
N GLY A 105 -29.37 1.95 -9.41
CA GLY A 105 -30.27 1.04 -8.72
C GLY A 105 -30.05 0.99 -7.21
N LYS A 106 -30.90 0.21 -6.53
CA LYS A 106 -30.79 -0.02 -5.10
C LYS A 106 -30.00 -1.30 -4.83
N TYR A 107 -29.01 -1.21 -3.96
CA TYR A 107 -28.17 -2.34 -3.56
C TYR A 107 -28.32 -2.57 -2.05
N ASN A 108 -28.51 -3.83 -1.67
CA ASN A 108 -28.85 -4.21 -0.30
C ASN A 108 -27.64 -4.62 0.52
N SER A 109 -26.55 -5.00 -0.13
CA SER A 109 -25.33 -5.41 0.56
C SER A 109 -24.10 -5.34 -0.31
N LEU A 110 -22.95 -5.33 0.36
CA LEU A 110 -21.63 -5.60 -0.22
C LEU A 110 -21.05 -6.83 0.46
N SER A 111 -20.50 -7.77 -0.32
CA SER A 111 -19.68 -8.86 0.20
C SER A 111 -18.22 -8.68 -0.20
N LEU A 112 -17.30 -8.90 0.74
CA LEU A 112 -15.86 -8.86 0.53
C LEU A 112 -15.27 -10.21 0.92
N THR A 113 -14.41 -10.80 0.08
CA THR A 113 -13.71 -12.05 0.39
C THR A 113 -12.22 -11.86 0.38
N PHE A 114 -11.59 -12.24 1.48
CA PHE A 114 -10.17 -12.13 1.75
C PHE A 114 -9.50 -13.50 1.76
N ALA A 115 -8.23 -13.54 1.37
CA ALA A 115 -7.41 -14.74 1.34
C ALA A 115 -5.97 -14.46 1.81
N SER A 116 -5.23 -15.54 2.06
CA SER A 116 -3.78 -15.52 2.24
C SER A 116 -3.24 -14.50 3.27
N PRO A 117 -3.79 -14.41 4.49
CA PRO A 117 -3.25 -13.48 5.46
C PRO A 117 -1.80 -13.86 5.80
N GLN A 118 -0.93 -12.86 5.85
CA GLN A 118 0.45 -12.98 6.29
C GLN A 118 0.69 -11.96 7.38
N LEU A 119 1.33 -12.40 8.46
CA LEU A 119 1.58 -11.57 9.62
C LEU A 119 3.06 -11.68 9.98
N VAL A 120 3.70 -10.55 10.27
CA VAL A 120 5.05 -10.50 10.83
C VAL A 120 4.99 -9.71 12.13
N ILE A 121 5.51 -10.32 13.18
CA ILE A 121 5.53 -9.75 14.52
C ILE A 121 6.94 -9.74 15.09
N PHE A 122 7.16 -8.89 16.08
CA PHE A 122 8.30 -8.99 16.97
C PHE A 122 7.86 -9.60 18.31
N ASN A 123 8.39 -10.77 18.67
CA ASN A 123 8.05 -11.39 19.95
C ASN A 123 8.80 -10.73 21.10
N ARG A 124 8.08 -9.91 21.87
CA ARG A 124 8.54 -9.34 23.14
C ARG A 124 7.84 -9.93 24.37
N SER A 125 7.11 -11.04 24.21
CA SER A 125 6.56 -11.70 25.39
C SER A 125 7.70 -12.29 26.25
N ASP A 126 7.41 -12.61 27.50
CA ASP A 126 8.38 -13.21 28.41
C ASP A 126 8.72 -14.68 28.05
N ALA A 127 8.12 -15.22 26.99
CA ALA A 127 8.29 -16.59 26.54
C ALA A 127 8.29 -16.71 25.01
N SER A 128 8.75 -17.83 24.49
CA SER A 128 8.59 -18.11 23.06
C SER A 128 7.11 -18.28 22.69
N ILE A 129 6.64 -17.60 21.65
CA ILE A 129 5.30 -17.81 21.11
C ILE A 129 5.31 -19.08 20.25
N ALA A 130 4.31 -19.95 20.45
CA ALA A 130 4.14 -21.21 19.73
C ALA A 130 5.40 -22.11 19.70
N SER A 131 6.32 -21.98 20.66
CA SER A 131 7.62 -22.67 20.77
C SER A 131 8.63 -22.44 19.62
N THR A 132 8.27 -21.68 18.60
CA THR A 132 9.06 -21.44 17.37
C THR A 132 9.50 -20.00 17.23
N CYS A 133 8.72 -19.07 17.78
CA CYS A 133 9.02 -17.65 17.76
C CYS A 133 9.73 -17.26 19.06
N ALA A 134 11.07 -17.18 19.03
CA ALA A 134 11.88 -16.90 20.21
C ALA A 134 11.66 -15.47 20.74
N VAL A 135 11.87 -15.26 22.04
CA VAL A 135 11.86 -13.92 22.63
C VAL A 135 12.94 -13.06 21.97
N GLY A 136 12.60 -11.82 21.60
CA GLY A 136 13.48 -10.87 20.93
C GLY A 136 13.72 -11.15 19.45
N SER A 137 12.92 -12.02 18.83
CA SER A 137 13.02 -12.37 17.41
C SER A 137 11.82 -11.89 16.60
N VAL A 138 12.06 -11.66 15.31
CA VAL A 138 11.00 -11.41 14.33
C VAL A 138 10.51 -12.73 13.77
N CYS A 139 9.19 -12.88 13.68
CA CYS A 139 8.55 -14.12 13.27
C CYS A 139 7.50 -13.81 12.21
N GLN A 140 7.51 -14.62 11.16
CA GLN A 140 6.47 -14.63 10.14
C GLN A 140 5.51 -15.78 10.40
N LEU A 141 4.23 -15.50 10.15
CA LEU A 141 3.12 -16.41 10.28
C LEU A 141 2.26 -16.34 9.02
N THR A 142 1.59 -17.44 8.73
CA THR A 142 0.45 -17.47 7.80
C THR A 142 -0.79 -17.86 8.60
N PRO A 143 -1.48 -16.90 9.24
CA PRO A 143 -2.66 -17.20 10.06
C PRO A 143 -3.74 -17.91 9.23
N ALA A 144 -4.56 -18.71 9.90
CA ALA A 144 -5.84 -19.13 9.32
C ALA A 144 -6.89 -18.04 9.59
N PHE A 145 -7.89 -17.95 8.72
CA PHE A 145 -9.12 -17.26 9.09
C PHE A 145 -9.93 -18.14 10.03
N ASP A 146 -10.25 -17.59 11.19
CA ASP A 146 -11.11 -18.26 12.16
C ASP A 146 -12.58 -18.15 11.75
N ASN A 147 -13.39 -19.12 12.18
CA ASN A 147 -14.86 -19.05 12.08
C ASN A 147 -15.42 -18.76 10.66
N ASN A 148 -14.71 -19.17 9.59
CA ASN A 148 -15.06 -18.82 8.20
C ASN A 148 -15.18 -17.30 7.97
N SER A 149 -14.42 -16.48 8.71
CA SER A 149 -14.46 -15.03 8.61
C SER A 149 -13.78 -14.48 7.34
N SER A 150 -13.38 -15.33 6.39
CA SER A 150 -12.73 -14.89 5.15
C SER A 150 -13.68 -14.05 4.28
N THR A 151 -14.99 -14.25 4.42
CA THR A 151 -16.00 -13.49 3.69
C THR A 151 -16.85 -12.67 4.66
N LEU A 152 -16.91 -11.37 4.42
CA LEU A 152 -17.75 -10.43 5.15
C LEU A 152 -18.90 -9.96 4.27
N THR A 153 -20.11 -9.88 4.83
CA THR A 153 -21.27 -9.32 4.14
C THR A 153 -21.86 -8.18 4.96
N PHE A 154 -21.83 -6.99 4.38
CA PHE A 154 -22.36 -5.77 5.00
C PHE A 154 -23.79 -5.53 4.53
N THR A 155 -24.74 -5.60 5.46
CA THR A 155 -26.18 -5.35 5.21
C THR A 155 -26.72 -4.17 6.01
N SER A 156 -25.95 -3.65 6.95
CA SER A 156 -26.25 -2.45 7.75
C SER A 156 -25.73 -1.19 7.06
N SER A 157 -26.01 -0.02 7.66
CA SER A 157 -25.49 1.28 7.20
C SER A 157 -24.03 1.15 6.70
N PRO A 158 -23.73 1.62 5.47
CA PRO A 158 -24.54 2.49 4.60
C PRO A 158 -25.62 1.79 3.77
N PHE A 159 -25.83 0.47 3.93
CA PHE A 159 -26.83 -0.27 3.18
C PHE A 159 -28.25 -0.17 3.79
N PRO A 160 -29.30 -0.19 2.95
CA PRO A 160 -29.25 -0.23 1.49
C PRO A 160 -28.83 1.12 0.88
N VAL A 161 -27.99 1.06 -0.14
CA VAL A 161 -27.48 2.24 -0.86
C VAL A 161 -28.23 2.42 -2.18
N THR A 162 -28.45 3.66 -2.61
CA THR A 162 -29.05 3.98 -3.91
C THR A 162 -28.01 4.61 -4.81
N ILE A 163 -27.60 3.86 -5.84
CA ILE A 163 -26.69 4.36 -6.87
C ILE A 163 -27.52 5.16 -7.86
N SER A 164 -27.31 6.48 -7.88
CA SER A 164 -28.01 7.41 -8.77
C SER A 164 -27.18 7.65 -10.02
N ALA A 165 -27.83 7.67 -11.19
CA ALA A 165 -27.16 7.95 -12.46
C ALA A 165 -26.34 9.24 -12.40
N ASN A 166 -25.11 9.20 -12.94
CA ASN A 166 -24.15 10.30 -12.99
C ASN A 166 -23.61 10.80 -11.63
N SER A 167 -23.81 10.06 -10.53
CA SER A 167 -23.25 10.41 -9.22
C SER A 167 -22.29 9.32 -8.74
N PRO A 168 -20.97 9.46 -8.97
CA PRO A 168 -19.98 8.51 -8.47
C PRO A 168 -20.17 8.18 -6.99
N LEU A 169 -19.93 6.92 -6.63
CA LEU A 169 -20.04 6.43 -5.27
C LEU A 169 -18.72 5.81 -4.85
N GLY A 170 -18.25 6.11 -3.65
CA GLY A 170 -17.06 5.50 -3.08
C GLY A 170 -17.39 4.80 -1.76
N PHE A 171 -16.77 3.65 -1.53
CA PHE A 171 -16.78 2.99 -0.23
C PHE A 171 -15.38 3.02 0.37
N LEU A 172 -15.30 3.43 1.64
CA LEU A 172 -14.11 3.27 2.46
C LEU A 172 -14.27 2.02 3.32
N ILE A 173 -13.37 1.06 3.12
CA ILE A 173 -13.20 -0.09 4.00
C ILE A 173 -12.19 0.30 5.07
N ASP A 174 -12.54 0.12 6.33
CA ASP A 174 -11.63 0.38 7.44
C ASP A 174 -11.32 -0.94 8.16
N PHE A 175 -10.05 -1.32 8.11
CA PHE A 175 -9.55 -2.57 8.67
C PHE A 175 -8.96 -2.29 10.05
N HIS A 176 -9.53 -2.85 11.11
CA HIS A 176 -9.08 -2.60 12.47
C HIS A 176 -8.14 -3.72 12.91
N LEU A 177 -6.84 -3.55 12.66
CA LEU A 177 -5.84 -4.58 12.98
C LEU A 177 -5.82 -4.95 14.47
N ASN A 178 -6.13 -4.02 15.38
CA ASN A 178 -6.28 -4.29 16.82
C ASN A 178 -7.33 -5.38 17.13
N THR A 179 -8.40 -5.44 16.35
CA THR A 179 -9.60 -6.22 16.71
C THR A 179 -9.58 -7.54 15.96
N VAL A 180 -9.11 -7.55 14.70
CA VAL A 180 -9.12 -8.74 13.84
C VAL A 180 -8.06 -9.77 14.22
N ILE A 181 -6.90 -9.34 14.73
CA ILE A 181 -5.85 -10.26 15.20
C ILE A 181 -6.23 -10.73 16.60
N GLN A 182 -6.54 -12.02 16.74
CA GLN A 182 -6.96 -12.60 18.01
C GLN A 182 -5.75 -12.86 18.93
N SER A 183 -6.01 -13.15 20.21
CA SER A 183 -4.95 -13.42 21.20
C SER A 183 -4.10 -14.66 20.89
N ASP A 184 -4.64 -15.60 20.11
CA ASP A 184 -3.94 -16.78 19.60
C ASP A 184 -3.29 -16.54 18.23
N LEU A 185 -3.34 -15.30 17.73
CA LEU A 185 -2.79 -14.81 16.47
C LEU A 185 -3.48 -15.37 15.22
N SER A 186 -4.69 -15.93 15.37
CA SER A 186 -5.59 -16.12 14.25
C SER A 186 -6.15 -14.80 13.76
N VAL A 187 -6.74 -14.81 12.56
CA VAL A 187 -7.42 -13.62 12.00
C VAL A 187 -8.92 -13.89 11.98
N ASN A 188 -9.69 -13.06 12.68
CA ASN A 188 -11.14 -13.08 12.65
C ASN A 188 -11.65 -11.74 12.15
N LEU A 189 -11.98 -11.66 10.85
CA LEU A 189 -12.50 -10.42 10.25
C LEU A 189 -13.94 -10.11 10.66
N GLY A 190 -14.69 -11.12 11.12
CA GLY A 190 -16.12 -11.03 11.46
C GLY A 190 -16.38 -10.58 12.89
N VAL A 191 -15.33 -10.33 13.67
CA VAL A 191 -15.43 -9.72 14.99
C VAL A 191 -16.10 -8.34 14.88
N THR A 192 -16.92 -7.99 15.87
CA THR A 192 -17.61 -6.69 15.89
C THR A 192 -16.60 -5.56 15.84
N GLY A 193 -16.71 -4.68 14.86
CA GLY A 193 -15.77 -3.57 14.65
C GLY A 193 -14.45 -3.95 13.98
N GLY A 194 -14.23 -5.22 13.61
CA GLY A 194 -12.98 -5.66 12.99
C GLY A 194 -12.75 -5.12 11.58
N VAL A 195 -13.79 -5.13 10.74
CA VAL A 195 -13.78 -4.46 9.45
C VAL A 195 -15.08 -3.68 9.33
N THR A 196 -14.99 -2.40 9.02
CA THR A 196 -16.16 -1.54 8.83
C THR A 196 -16.19 -0.96 7.43
N ILE A 197 -17.35 -0.44 7.05
CA ILE A 197 -17.57 0.21 5.76
C ILE A 197 -18.32 1.51 5.96
N SER A 198 -17.90 2.54 5.24
CA SER A 198 -18.59 3.81 5.14
C SER A 198 -18.68 4.28 3.69
N GLU A 199 -19.66 5.12 3.40
CA GLU A 199 -19.74 5.82 2.12
C GLU A 199 -18.81 7.03 2.17
N LEU A 200 -17.96 7.19 1.15
CA LEU A 200 -17.12 8.36 0.99
C LEU A 200 -18.01 9.57 0.66
N PRO A 201 -17.85 10.71 1.37
CA PRO A 201 -18.66 11.89 1.10
C PRO A 201 -18.43 12.39 -0.33
N PRO A 202 -19.41 13.00 -1.00
CA PRO A 202 -19.19 13.62 -2.31
C PRO A 202 -18.08 14.70 -2.23
N ALA A 203 -17.15 14.72 -3.20
CA ALA A 203 -16.06 15.70 -3.31
C ALA A 203 -16.54 17.15 -3.04
N PRO A 204 -15.77 17.98 -2.30
CA PRO A 204 -14.46 18.46 -2.79
C PRO A 204 -13.30 18.39 -1.77
N ALA A 205 -13.36 17.56 -0.73
CA ALA A 205 -12.26 17.44 0.24
C ALA A 205 -11.06 16.61 -0.33
N PRO A 206 -9.80 16.92 0.01
CA PRO A 206 -8.61 16.18 -0.44
C PRO A 206 -8.54 14.73 0.10
N PRO A 207 -7.58 13.92 -0.38
CA PRO A 207 -7.82 12.75 -1.24
C PRO A 207 -8.78 11.71 -0.65
N GLN A 208 -10.02 11.69 -1.13
CA GLN A 208 -11.02 10.71 -0.70
C GLN A 208 -10.71 9.29 -1.20
N PHE A 209 -9.96 9.17 -2.30
CA PHE A 209 -9.76 7.90 -3.00
C PHE A 209 -8.41 7.23 -2.75
N GLY A 210 -7.51 7.89 -1.99
CA GLY A 210 -6.19 7.33 -1.67
C GLY A 210 -5.18 7.34 -2.83
N PHE A 211 -4.13 6.55 -2.66
CA PHE A 211 -3.03 6.42 -3.64
C PHE A 211 -3.15 5.13 -4.46
N LEU A 212 -2.68 5.18 -5.70
CA LEU A 212 -2.56 4.06 -6.62
C LEU A 212 -1.15 4.04 -7.21
N THR A 213 -0.43 2.93 -7.05
CA THR A 213 0.93 2.80 -7.56
C THR A 213 1.02 1.77 -8.67
N GLY A 214 1.83 2.05 -9.69
CA GLY A 214 2.04 1.12 -10.79
C GLY A 214 3.06 1.57 -11.82
N THR A 215 3.27 0.71 -12.81
CA THR A 215 4.13 0.97 -13.96
C THR A 215 3.37 1.73 -15.04
N VAL A 216 3.94 2.82 -15.56
CA VAL A 216 3.40 3.56 -16.70
C VAL A 216 3.46 2.66 -17.94
N ALA A 217 2.31 2.25 -18.44
CA ALA A 217 2.20 1.36 -19.59
C ALA A 217 2.21 2.13 -20.91
N THR A 218 1.48 3.24 -21.00
CA THR A 218 1.48 4.15 -22.15
C THR A 218 1.30 5.59 -21.70
N VAL A 219 1.88 6.54 -22.45
CA VAL A 219 1.70 7.98 -22.21
C VAL A 219 1.10 8.60 -23.46
N SER A 220 0.05 9.39 -23.28
CA SER A 220 -0.66 10.13 -24.30
C SER A 220 -0.74 11.60 -23.88
N ALA A 221 0.41 12.28 -23.88
CA ALA A 221 0.53 13.69 -23.50
C ALA A 221 -0.45 14.61 -24.25
N SER A 222 -0.72 14.34 -25.54
CA SER A 222 -1.68 15.10 -26.34
C SER A 222 -3.12 15.06 -25.82
N ASN A 223 -3.48 14.01 -25.07
CA ASN A 223 -4.79 13.82 -24.48
C ASN A 223 -4.76 14.05 -22.95
N ASN A 224 -3.65 14.53 -22.39
CA ASN A 224 -3.43 14.62 -20.94
C ASN A 224 -3.75 13.32 -20.20
N GLN A 225 -3.32 12.19 -20.78
CA GLN A 225 -3.64 10.87 -20.25
C GLN A 225 -2.42 9.95 -20.27
N PHE A 226 -2.38 9.03 -19.32
CA PHE A 226 -1.48 7.88 -19.37
C PHE A 226 -2.20 6.65 -18.83
N THR A 227 -1.69 5.46 -19.13
CA THR A 227 -2.19 4.21 -18.54
C THR A 227 -1.20 3.70 -17.51
N LEU A 228 -1.73 3.30 -16.35
CA LEU A 228 -0.98 2.78 -15.24
C LEU A 228 -1.33 1.30 -15.04
N GLN A 229 -0.33 0.43 -15.04
CA GLN A 229 -0.48 -0.99 -14.74
C GLN A 229 0.00 -1.29 -13.33
N THR A 230 -0.88 -1.78 -12.46
CA THR A 230 -0.51 -2.18 -11.10
C THR A 230 0.36 -3.44 -11.10
N PRO A 231 1.09 -3.72 -10.01
CA PRO A 231 1.89 -4.95 -9.86
C PRO A 231 1.12 -6.26 -10.08
N TRP A 232 -0.20 -6.23 -9.91
CA TRP A 232 -1.11 -7.38 -10.08
C TRP A 232 -1.78 -7.43 -11.46
N GLY A 233 -1.30 -6.63 -12.41
CA GLY A 233 -1.70 -6.67 -13.81
C GLY A 233 -2.98 -5.93 -14.15
N ARG A 234 -3.52 -5.10 -13.24
CA ARG A 234 -4.70 -4.26 -13.52
C ARG A 234 -4.27 -2.96 -14.17
N THR A 235 -5.02 -2.50 -15.16
CA THR A 235 -4.71 -1.27 -15.88
C THR A 235 -5.78 -0.22 -15.64
N PHE A 236 -5.33 1.01 -15.36
CA PHE A 236 -6.17 2.18 -15.18
C PHE A 236 -5.76 3.26 -16.17
N THR A 237 -6.75 3.96 -16.72
CA THR A 237 -6.51 5.21 -17.46
C THR A 237 -6.49 6.35 -16.45
N ILE A 238 -5.42 7.13 -16.45
CA ILE A 238 -5.23 8.28 -15.58
C ILE A 238 -5.30 9.56 -16.42
N ASN A 239 -6.29 10.39 -16.12
CA ASN A 239 -6.40 11.78 -16.57
C ASN A 239 -5.53 12.66 -15.68
N VAL A 240 -4.81 13.60 -16.30
CA VAL A 240 -4.16 14.71 -15.59
C VAL A 240 -4.77 16.02 -16.06
N THR A 241 -4.74 17.01 -15.18
CA THR A 241 -5.31 18.34 -15.43
C THR A 241 -4.28 19.41 -15.10
N SER A 242 -4.63 20.68 -15.30
CA SER A 242 -3.76 21.80 -14.89
C SER A 242 -3.58 21.91 -13.37
N SER A 243 -4.40 21.23 -12.56
CA SER A 243 -4.23 21.17 -11.11
C SER A 243 -3.46 19.94 -10.64
N THR A 244 -3.10 19.03 -11.55
CA THR A 244 -2.28 17.86 -11.18
C THR A 244 -0.85 18.30 -10.91
N THR A 245 -0.35 18.02 -9.71
CA THR A 245 1.06 18.24 -9.36
C THR A 245 1.92 17.06 -9.80
N PHE A 246 3.16 17.35 -10.21
CA PHE A 246 4.13 16.33 -10.58
C PHE A 246 5.35 16.49 -9.68
N ASN A 247 5.65 15.48 -8.88
CA ASN A 247 6.67 15.53 -7.82
C ASN A 247 7.70 14.39 -7.97
N GLY A 248 8.88 14.56 -7.37
CA GLY A 248 9.91 13.52 -7.31
C GLY A 248 10.67 13.25 -8.61
N PHE A 249 10.32 13.90 -9.74
CA PHE A 249 10.97 13.65 -11.01
C PHE A 249 12.43 14.14 -11.01
N PRO A 250 13.40 13.29 -11.42
CA PRO A 250 14.80 13.70 -11.45
C PRO A 250 15.01 14.79 -12.49
N SER A 251 15.70 15.87 -12.10
CA SER A 251 15.96 17.04 -12.95
C SER A 251 16.75 16.71 -14.22
N SER A 252 17.50 15.62 -14.21
CA SER A 252 18.21 15.06 -15.36
C SER A 252 17.27 14.46 -16.42
N ALA A 253 16.08 14.00 -16.03
CA ALA A 253 15.07 13.45 -16.93
C ALA A 253 13.94 14.46 -17.23
N CYS A 254 13.70 15.41 -16.33
CA CYS A 254 12.56 16.32 -16.38
C CYS A 254 12.92 17.69 -15.79
N THR A 255 13.07 18.71 -16.63
CA THR A 255 13.38 20.07 -16.16
C THR A 255 12.15 20.82 -15.66
N THR A 256 10.97 20.49 -16.20
CA THR A 256 9.69 21.10 -15.84
C THR A 256 8.70 19.97 -15.58
N PRO A 257 8.34 19.71 -14.31
CA PRO A 257 7.41 18.64 -13.95
C PRO A 257 6.08 18.75 -14.71
N GLY A 258 5.67 17.65 -15.33
CA GLY A 258 4.46 17.56 -16.15
C GLY A 258 4.30 16.17 -16.78
N ILE A 259 3.21 15.96 -17.52
CA ILE A 259 2.94 14.67 -18.17
C ILE A 259 4.02 14.27 -19.17
N ASP A 260 4.69 15.23 -19.79
CA ASP A 260 5.80 15.01 -20.72
C ASP A 260 7.03 14.37 -20.04
N CYS A 261 7.08 14.36 -18.71
CA CYS A 261 8.14 13.72 -17.93
C CYS A 261 7.88 12.24 -17.66
N LEU A 262 6.66 11.76 -17.94
CA LEU A 262 6.34 10.34 -17.83
C LEU A 262 6.91 9.58 -19.03
N ALA A 263 7.56 8.46 -18.74
CA ALA A 263 8.02 7.52 -19.73
C ALA A 263 7.50 6.11 -19.44
N GLN A 264 7.27 5.34 -20.51
CA GLN A 264 6.86 3.95 -20.40
C GLN A 264 7.86 3.14 -19.57
N GLY A 265 7.35 2.27 -18.71
CA GLY A 265 8.12 1.38 -17.85
C GLY A 265 8.55 2.02 -16.52
N GLN A 266 8.42 3.33 -16.35
CA GLN A 266 8.66 3.96 -15.05
C GLN A 266 7.56 3.59 -14.04
N VAL A 267 7.90 3.57 -12.76
CA VAL A 267 6.92 3.40 -11.69
C VAL A 267 6.59 4.75 -11.09
N VAL A 268 5.29 5.01 -10.95
CA VAL A 268 4.75 6.24 -10.36
C VAL A 268 3.65 5.90 -9.35
N GLN A 269 3.53 6.72 -8.33
CA GLN A 269 2.41 6.74 -7.41
C GLN A 269 1.47 7.89 -7.80
N VAL A 270 0.17 7.61 -7.84
CA VAL A 270 -0.85 8.56 -8.28
C VAL A 270 -1.83 8.76 -7.15
N GLN A 271 -1.99 10.00 -6.72
CA GLN A 271 -3.06 10.37 -5.79
C GLN A 271 -4.36 10.59 -6.57
N ILE A 272 -5.41 9.85 -6.21
CA ILE A 272 -6.67 9.86 -6.95
C ILE A 272 -7.60 10.95 -6.39
N SER A 273 -7.93 11.95 -7.22
CA SER A 273 -8.84 13.03 -6.85
C SER A 273 -10.30 12.69 -7.14
N SER A 274 -10.56 11.96 -8.22
CA SER A 274 -11.91 11.56 -8.61
C SER A 274 -11.90 10.34 -9.52
N VAL A 275 -13.04 9.63 -9.54
CA VAL A 275 -13.31 8.52 -10.43
C VAL A 275 -14.38 8.92 -11.43
N GLU A 276 -14.06 8.84 -12.71
CA GLU A 276 -14.95 9.14 -13.83
C GLU A 276 -15.58 7.87 -14.40
N GLY A 277 -16.54 8.02 -15.32
CA GLY A 277 -17.17 6.88 -15.98
C GLY A 277 -16.16 6.02 -16.75
N PHE A 278 -16.45 4.72 -16.89
CA PHE A 278 -15.58 3.76 -17.56
C PHE A 278 -14.25 3.50 -16.84
N GLY A 279 -14.19 3.76 -15.53
CA GLY A 279 -13.04 3.49 -14.68
C GLY A 279 -11.82 4.38 -14.94
N THR A 280 -12.03 5.53 -15.59
CA THR A 280 -10.98 6.54 -15.76
C THR A 280 -10.79 7.27 -14.43
N LEU A 281 -9.55 7.44 -13.99
CA LEU A 281 -9.20 8.10 -12.75
C LEU A 281 -8.59 9.46 -13.04
N THR A 282 -8.85 10.46 -12.22
CA THR A 282 -8.21 11.78 -12.33
C THR A 282 -7.22 11.95 -11.19
N ALA A 283 -6.00 12.37 -11.53
CA ALA A 283 -4.91 12.55 -10.58
C ALA A 283 -4.92 13.97 -9.99
N SER A 284 -4.84 14.08 -8.66
CA SER A 284 -4.41 15.32 -8.01
C SER A 284 -2.89 15.45 -8.00
N GLU A 285 -2.18 14.33 -7.91
CA GLU A 285 -0.73 14.27 -7.86
C GLU A 285 -0.21 13.03 -8.60
N VAL A 286 0.93 13.18 -9.27
CA VAL A 286 1.73 12.09 -9.82
C VAL A 286 3.14 12.22 -9.26
N HIS A 287 3.55 11.24 -8.47
CA HIS A 287 4.87 11.15 -7.87
C HIS A 287 5.72 10.10 -8.57
N TYR A 288 6.96 10.47 -8.90
CA TYR A 288 7.93 9.56 -9.49
C TYR A 288 8.53 8.65 -8.42
N VAL A 289 8.40 7.34 -8.60
CA VAL A 289 8.98 6.35 -7.68
C VAL A 289 10.27 5.78 -8.25
N GLN A 290 10.27 5.39 -9.53
CA GLN A 290 11.37 4.57 -10.05
C GLN A 290 11.52 4.64 -11.58
N ALA A 291 12.78 4.57 -12.04
CA ALA A 291 13.11 4.41 -13.45
C ALA A 291 12.82 2.97 -13.93
N ALA A 292 12.53 2.81 -15.22
CA ALA A 292 12.19 1.52 -15.81
C ALA A 292 13.23 0.39 -15.64
N THR A 293 14.50 0.74 -15.43
CA THR A 293 15.61 -0.22 -15.30
C THR A 293 16.15 -0.33 -13.88
N ALA A 294 15.68 0.50 -12.95
CA ALA A 294 16.12 0.41 -11.57
C ALA A 294 15.47 -0.80 -10.90
N GLN A 295 15.98 -1.20 -9.75
CA GLN A 295 15.36 -2.17 -8.86
C GLN A 295 15.36 -1.58 -7.46
N THR A 296 14.18 -1.21 -6.97
CA THR A 296 14.02 -0.64 -5.63
C THR A 296 13.16 -1.54 -4.77
N VAL A 297 13.32 -1.40 -3.45
CA VAL A 297 12.48 -2.07 -2.46
C VAL A 297 12.23 -1.11 -1.31
N GLU A 298 10.98 -1.07 -0.84
CA GLU A 298 10.58 -0.29 0.31
C GLU A 298 10.49 -1.21 1.54
N GLY A 299 10.94 -0.69 2.68
CA GLY A 299 10.83 -1.42 3.93
C GLY A 299 11.12 -0.58 5.17
N THR A 300 10.80 -1.14 6.33
CA THR A 300 11.04 -0.50 7.61
C THR A 300 12.32 -1.04 8.24
N ILE A 301 13.23 -0.15 8.66
CA ILE A 301 14.48 -0.53 9.32
C ILE A 301 14.17 -1.11 10.70
N ILE A 302 14.58 -2.36 10.93
CA ILE A 302 14.45 -3.04 12.24
C ILE A 302 15.79 -3.17 12.97
N GLN A 303 16.90 -2.96 12.27
CA GLN A 303 18.23 -2.98 12.84
C GLN A 303 19.19 -2.12 12.02
N VAL A 304 20.07 -1.39 12.69
CA VAL A 304 21.23 -0.75 12.07
C VAL A 304 22.48 -1.58 12.40
N ILE A 305 23.25 -1.97 11.39
CA ILE A 305 24.42 -2.84 11.55
C ILE A 305 25.65 -1.94 11.79
N PRO A 306 26.28 -2.02 12.99
CA PRO A 306 27.41 -1.17 13.32
C PRO A 306 28.65 -1.52 12.50
N SER A 307 29.59 -0.58 12.39
CA SER A 307 30.89 -0.81 11.76
C SER A 307 31.70 -1.89 12.48
N THR A 308 32.37 -2.77 11.73
CA THR A 308 33.31 -3.78 12.28
C THR A 308 34.65 -3.21 12.73
N THR A 309 34.92 -1.93 12.45
CA THR A 309 36.22 -1.31 12.73
C THR A 309 36.44 -0.97 14.21
N ASN A 310 35.42 -1.10 15.08
CA ASN A 310 35.45 -0.73 16.50
C ASN A 310 35.93 0.70 16.77
N ILE A 311 35.85 1.59 15.78
CA ILE A 311 36.16 3.01 15.93
C ILE A 311 34.90 3.71 16.40
N ALA A 312 34.98 4.41 17.53
CA ALA A 312 33.89 5.24 18.02
C ALA A 312 33.54 6.30 16.97
N GLY A 313 32.27 6.36 16.58
CA GLY A 313 31.79 7.27 15.53
C GLY A 313 32.06 6.80 14.10
N ALA A 314 32.37 5.52 13.87
CA ALA A 314 32.36 4.96 12.51
C ALA A 314 30.91 4.82 12.00
N PRO A 315 30.67 5.09 10.69
CA PRO A 315 29.34 4.96 10.11
C PRO A 315 28.87 3.50 10.15
N PRO A 316 27.55 3.25 10.27
CA PRO A 316 26.98 1.93 10.05
C PRO A 316 27.42 1.35 8.71
N MET A 317 27.58 0.03 8.66
CA MET A 317 27.97 -0.67 7.42
C MET A 317 26.78 -1.32 6.70
N GLY A 318 25.62 -1.30 7.34
CA GLY A 318 24.44 -2.01 6.87
C GLY A 318 23.22 -1.73 7.71
N MET A 319 22.11 -2.34 7.30
CA MET A 319 20.84 -2.34 8.02
C MET A 319 20.10 -3.64 7.75
N VAL A 320 19.12 -3.96 8.60
CA VAL A 320 18.13 -5.00 8.34
C VAL A 320 16.76 -4.34 8.27
N MET A 321 15.99 -4.67 7.24
CA MET A 321 14.66 -4.10 7.01
C MET A 321 13.60 -5.19 6.81
N ILE A 322 12.36 -4.91 7.18
CA ILE A 322 11.18 -5.69 6.80
C ILE A 322 10.64 -5.12 5.49
N LEU A 323 10.45 -5.98 4.51
CA LEU A 323 10.03 -5.59 3.16
C LEU A 323 8.53 -5.37 3.10
N HIS A 324 8.11 -4.18 2.72
CA HIS A 324 6.70 -3.80 2.57
C HIS A 324 6.27 -3.82 1.11
N TRP A 325 7.14 -3.35 0.22
CA TRP A 325 6.79 -3.17 -1.17
C TRP A 325 7.99 -3.28 -2.11
N ASN A 326 7.73 -3.74 -3.34
CA ASN A 326 8.66 -3.70 -4.46
C ASN A 326 7.91 -3.22 -5.71
N PRO A 327 8.24 -2.05 -6.27
CA PRO A 327 7.44 -1.45 -7.33
C PRO A 327 7.44 -2.24 -8.64
N THR A 328 8.50 -3.01 -8.91
CA THR A 328 8.66 -3.79 -10.14
C THR A 328 8.06 -5.19 -10.05
N ASN A 329 7.55 -5.60 -8.87
CA ASN A 329 7.18 -6.99 -8.57
C ASN A 329 8.28 -7.99 -8.98
N ALA A 330 9.55 -7.57 -8.88
CA ALA A 330 10.66 -8.39 -9.32
C ALA A 330 10.70 -9.68 -8.49
N VAL A 331 10.81 -10.81 -9.19
CA VAL A 331 10.92 -12.12 -8.57
C VAL A 331 12.13 -12.14 -7.64
N GLY A 332 11.91 -12.55 -6.38
CA GLY A 332 12.98 -12.69 -5.39
C GLY A 332 12.85 -11.80 -4.16
N PHE A 333 11.92 -10.85 -4.12
CA PHE A 333 11.64 -10.11 -2.89
C PHE A 333 10.44 -10.70 -2.15
N PRO A 334 10.64 -11.38 -1.01
CA PRO A 334 9.54 -11.82 -0.18
C PRO A 334 8.96 -10.62 0.58
N LEU A 335 7.78 -10.12 0.20
CA LEU A 335 7.05 -9.15 1.04
C LEU A 335 6.76 -9.77 2.42
N GLY A 336 6.89 -8.99 3.48
CA GLY A 336 6.94 -9.47 4.87
C GLY A 336 8.24 -10.20 5.24
N GLY A 337 9.13 -10.43 4.28
CA GLY A 337 10.46 -10.97 4.51
C GLY A 337 11.44 -9.93 5.04
N GLN A 338 12.66 -10.40 5.31
CA GLN A 338 13.77 -9.58 5.78
C GLN A 338 14.81 -9.37 4.68
N ALA A 339 15.34 -8.16 4.58
CA ALA A 339 16.52 -7.88 3.79
C ALA A 339 17.68 -7.42 4.67
N VAL A 340 18.84 -8.06 4.50
CA VAL A 340 20.11 -7.59 5.03
C VAL A 340 20.76 -6.72 3.95
N VAL A 341 20.85 -5.42 4.22
CA VAL A 341 21.36 -4.43 3.28
C VAL A 341 22.77 -4.04 3.69
N THR A 342 23.72 -4.17 2.76
CA THR A 342 25.08 -3.65 2.92
C THR A 342 25.15 -2.24 2.32
N LEU A 343 25.74 -1.29 3.06
CA LEU A 343 25.97 0.08 2.61
C LEU A 343 27.35 0.14 1.97
N GLY A 344 27.37 0.36 0.65
CA GLY A 344 28.59 0.57 -0.15
C GLY A 344 28.85 2.05 -0.38
N ASP A 345 29.08 2.44 -1.63
CA ASP A 345 29.09 3.85 -2.08
C ASP A 345 27.64 4.37 -2.23
N THR A 346 26.89 4.31 -1.12
CA THR A 346 25.46 4.60 -1.08
C THR A 346 25.19 6.10 -1.02
N THR A 347 24.29 6.60 -1.86
CA THR A 347 23.76 7.98 -1.76
C THR A 347 22.55 8.05 -0.84
N TYR A 348 22.35 9.18 -0.17
CA TYR A 348 21.23 9.39 0.76
C TYR A 348 20.40 10.60 0.33
N SER A 349 19.08 10.45 0.33
CA SER A 349 18.12 11.50 -0.02
C SER A 349 16.86 11.40 0.83
N ILE A 350 16.03 12.45 0.81
CA ILE A 350 14.72 12.47 1.44
C ILE A 350 13.70 12.56 0.32
N ASP A 351 12.74 11.62 0.26
CA ASP A 351 11.57 11.80 -0.60
C ASP A 351 10.62 12.78 0.09
N ALA A 352 10.84 14.06 -0.14
CA ALA A 352 10.07 15.09 0.52
C ALA A 352 8.64 15.23 -0.04
N ASN A 353 8.30 14.66 -1.20
CA ASN A 353 6.95 14.80 -1.77
C ASN A 353 6.43 16.26 -1.84
N GLY A 354 7.33 17.23 -2.10
CA GLY A 354 7.00 18.66 -2.09
C GLY A 354 6.78 19.29 -0.69
N PHE A 355 6.93 18.51 0.38
CA PHE A 355 6.95 18.97 1.76
C PHE A 355 8.27 19.69 2.06
N THR A 356 8.19 20.82 2.76
CA THR A 356 9.38 21.57 3.17
C THR A 356 9.87 21.02 4.51
N MET A 357 11.04 20.39 4.50
CA MET A 357 11.64 19.85 5.72
C MET A 357 11.97 20.97 6.73
N PRO A 358 11.59 20.82 8.01
CA PRO A 358 12.01 21.72 9.07
C PRO A 358 13.54 21.87 9.12
N SER A 359 14.00 23.08 9.47
CA SER A 359 15.44 23.35 9.55
C SER A 359 16.12 22.47 10.60
N GLY A 360 17.30 21.93 10.27
CA GLY A 360 18.08 21.09 11.17
C GLY A 360 17.81 19.59 11.03
N LEU A 361 16.83 19.20 10.22
CA LEU A 361 16.59 17.81 9.86
C LEU A 361 17.25 17.50 8.51
N SER A 362 18.01 16.40 8.45
CA SER A 362 18.73 15.98 7.25
C SER A 362 18.89 14.47 7.20
N PHE A 363 19.01 13.93 5.99
CA PHE A 363 19.32 12.54 5.73
C PHE A 363 20.33 12.49 4.59
N THR A 364 21.61 12.45 4.95
CA THR A 364 22.74 12.67 4.04
C THR A 364 23.83 11.60 4.17
N SER A 365 23.74 10.74 5.20
CA SER A 365 24.74 9.72 5.47
C SER A 365 24.16 8.52 6.23
N ALA A 366 24.97 7.45 6.34
CA ALA A 366 24.63 6.28 7.15
C ALA A 366 24.41 6.58 8.64
N PHE A 367 24.91 7.71 9.16
CA PHE A 367 24.65 8.13 10.55
C PHE A 367 23.20 8.56 10.78
N ASP A 368 22.49 8.89 9.70
CA ASP A 368 21.11 9.36 9.77
C ASP A 368 20.11 8.17 9.79
N LEU A 369 20.62 6.93 9.74
CA LEU A 369 19.82 5.71 9.83
C LEU A 369 19.42 5.43 11.27
N THR A 370 18.12 5.17 11.49
CA THR A 370 17.58 4.73 12.77
C THR A 370 16.50 3.68 12.58
N VAL A 371 16.30 2.84 13.60
CA VAL A 371 15.22 1.86 13.63
C VAL A 371 13.87 2.56 13.58
N GLY A 372 12.95 1.99 12.79
CA GLY A 372 11.60 2.49 12.57
C GLY A 372 11.45 3.45 11.39
N GLN A 373 12.54 3.81 10.70
CA GLN A 373 12.46 4.55 9.45
C GLN A 373 11.93 3.64 8.33
N ASN A 374 10.94 4.13 7.60
CA ASN A 374 10.62 3.63 6.26
C ASN A 374 11.64 4.19 5.27
N VAL A 375 12.18 3.32 4.42
CA VAL A 375 13.14 3.69 3.39
C VAL A 375 12.86 2.97 2.09
N THR A 376 13.07 3.68 0.98
CA THR A 376 13.20 3.10 -0.34
C THR A 376 14.69 2.87 -0.62
N VAL A 377 15.06 1.64 -0.95
CA VAL A 377 16.45 1.27 -1.21
C VAL A 377 16.62 0.88 -2.67
N THR A 378 17.54 1.53 -3.37
CA THR A 378 17.95 1.10 -4.71
C THR A 378 19.01 0.01 -4.60
N VAL A 379 18.71 -1.14 -5.19
CA VAL A 379 19.56 -2.32 -5.21
C VAL A 379 20.65 -2.15 -6.26
N GLU A 380 21.92 -2.31 -5.85
CA GLU A 380 23.03 -2.33 -6.78
C GLU A 380 22.88 -3.51 -7.76
N PRO A 381 22.93 -3.29 -9.08
CA PRO A 381 22.72 -4.36 -10.06
C PRO A 381 23.62 -5.58 -9.83
N GLY A 382 23.00 -6.76 -9.76
CA GLY A 382 23.71 -8.03 -9.58
C GLY A 382 24.10 -8.37 -8.13
N SER A 383 23.78 -7.51 -7.16
CA SER A 383 24.09 -7.76 -5.73
C SER A 383 23.03 -8.58 -4.99
N LEU A 384 21.85 -8.77 -5.57
CA LEU A 384 20.75 -9.51 -4.94
C LEU A 384 21.10 -10.99 -4.76
N ASN A 385 21.08 -11.43 -3.50
CA ASN A 385 21.25 -12.81 -3.10
C ASN A 385 20.02 -13.28 -2.31
N ASN A 386 19.40 -14.36 -2.79
CA ASN A 386 18.29 -15.00 -2.11
C ASN A 386 18.82 -16.10 -1.19
N HIS A 387 18.62 -15.96 0.12
CA HIS A 387 19.03 -16.98 1.10
C HIS A 387 17.95 -18.05 1.33
N GLY A 388 16.87 -17.99 0.53
CA GLY A 388 15.74 -18.91 0.55
C GLY A 388 14.54 -18.35 1.31
N THR A 389 13.35 -18.69 0.82
CA THR A 389 12.12 -18.63 1.62
C THR A 389 12.01 -19.95 2.38
N ASN A 390 11.73 -19.90 3.68
CA ASN A 390 11.12 -21.07 4.30
C ASN A 390 9.79 -21.27 3.54
N GLY A 391 9.48 -22.50 3.11
CA GLY A 391 8.17 -22.82 2.52
C GLY A 391 7.04 -22.40 3.47
N PRO A 392 5.75 -22.54 3.10
CA PRO A 392 4.65 -22.13 3.97
C PRO A 392 4.72 -22.87 5.31
N VAL A 393 5.29 -22.21 6.32
CA VAL A 393 5.32 -22.65 7.70
C VAL A 393 4.34 -21.76 8.45
N ILE A 394 3.48 -22.39 9.24
CA ILE A 394 2.53 -21.70 10.13
C ILE A 394 3.28 -20.70 11.02
N TRP A 395 4.52 -21.06 11.39
CA TRP A 395 5.45 -20.24 12.17
C TRP A 395 6.89 -20.44 11.73
N GLY A 396 7.62 -19.37 11.45
CA GLY A 396 9.05 -19.44 11.17
C GLY A 396 9.72 -18.07 11.07
N PRO A 397 11.05 -18.03 10.92
CA PRO A 397 11.72 -16.79 10.57
C PRO A 397 11.28 -16.34 9.17
N PRO A 398 11.17 -15.02 8.93
CA PRO A 398 10.79 -14.51 7.63
C PRO A 398 11.75 -14.98 6.53
N GLY A 399 11.26 -15.05 5.29
CA GLY A 399 12.12 -15.25 4.13
C GLY A 399 13.21 -14.18 4.10
N SER A 400 14.45 -14.53 3.77
CA SER A 400 15.58 -13.60 3.86
C SER A 400 16.32 -13.42 2.53
N ILE A 401 16.68 -12.17 2.26
CA ILE A 401 17.52 -11.76 1.13
C ILE A 401 18.66 -10.87 1.61
N SER A 402 19.67 -10.68 0.78
CA SER A 402 20.68 -9.66 1.00
C SER A 402 21.10 -8.98 -0.30
N PHE A 403 21.47 -7.72 -0.22
CA PHE A 403 21.99 -6.97 -1.36
C PHE A 403 22.83 -5.76 -0.91
N ILE A 404 23.48 -5.10 -1.88
CA ILE A 404 24.20 -3.85 -1.67
C ILE A 404 23.31 -2.68 -2.11
N ALA A 405 23.24 -1.64 -1.30
CA ALA A 405 22.48 -0.43 -1.62
C ALA A 405 23.34 0.56 -2.42
N SER A 406 22.85 1.01 -3.57
CA SER A 406 23.44 2.15 -4.29
C SER A 406 22.83 3.48 -3.84
N ALA A 407 21.58 3.47 -3.38
CA ALA A 407 20.91 4.64 -2.81
C ALA A 407 19.93 4.21 -1.72
N VAL A 408 19.77 5.06 -0.70
CA VAL A 408 18.75 4.95 0.34
C VAL A 408 18.01 6.28 0.40
N GLU A 409 16.70 6.23 0.24
CA GLU A 409 15.82 7.38 0.28
C GLU A 409 14.90 7.26 1.50
N LEU A 410 14.84 8.32 2.31
CA LEU A 410 14.00 8.37 3.49
C LEU A 410 12.56 8.67 3.09
N GLU A 411 11.66 7.77 3.48
CA GLU A 411 10.22 7.84 3.21
C GLU A 411 9.45 8.27 4.47
N PRO A 412 8.23 8.82 4.30
CA PRO A 412 7.31 8.98 5.42
C PRO A 412 7.09 7.65 6.15
N SER A 413 7.40 7.64 7.44
CA SER A 413 7.15 6.54 8.36
C SER A 413 5.82 6.76 9.07
N GLN A 414 5.12 5.67 9.36
CA GLN A 414 3.81 5.72 10.01
C GLN A 414 3.92 5.27 11.45
N VAL A 415 3.42 6.13 12.34
CA VAL A 415 3.68 5.99 13.75
C VAL A 415 2.42 6.36 14.53
N THR A 416 1.90 5.43 15.33
CA THR A 416 0.68 5.65 16.14
C THR A 416 0.97 5.61 17.63
N GLY A 417 0.52 6.64 18.36
CA GLY A 417 0.74 6.76 19.79
C GLY A 417 -0.22 7.72 20.47
N THR A 418 0.04 8.00 21.74
CA THR A 418 -0.74 8.96 22.54
C THR A 418 0.03 10.26 22.69
N ILE A 419 -0.62 11.40 22.46
CA ILE A 419 -0.02 12.72 22.69
C ILE A 419 0.22 12.89 24.20
N THR A 420 1.48 13.05 24.61
CA THR A 420 1.86 13.22 26.02
C THR A 420 2.09 14.68 26.39
N ALA A 421 2.45 15.52 25.43
CA ALA A 421 2.65 16.96 25.61
C ALA A 421 2.45 17.71 24.28
N THR A 422 2.04 18.98 24.33
CA THR A 422 1.90 19.87 23.18
C THR A 422 2.62 21.19 23.44
N ASP A 423 3.32 21.74 22.45
CA ASP A 423 3.94 23.06 22.48
C ASP A 423 3.44 23.90 21.30
N SER A 424 2.53 24.84 21.59
CA SER A 424 1.95 25.75 20.62
C SER A 424 2.90 26.85 20.15
N SER A 425 4.02 27.10 20.86
CA SER A 425 4.99 28.12 20.45
C SER A 425 5.86 27.65 19.28
N THR A 426 6.06 26.34 19.16
CA THR A 426 6.85 25.70 18.11
C THR A 426 6.00 24.82 17.18
N THR A 427 4.67 24.78 17.40
CA THR A 427 3.74 23.86 16.72
C THR A 427 4.27 22.42 16.70
N SER A 428 4.64 21.93 17.88
CA SER A 428 5.18 20.58 18.06
C SER A 428 4.45 19.84 19.19
N PHE A 429 4.51 18.51 19.20
CA PHE A 429 3.97 17.72 20.29
C PHE A 429 4.82 16.48 20.53
N THR A 430 4.78 15.95 21.75
CA THR A 430 5.47 14.71 22.07
C THR A 430 4.49 13.55 21.95
N LEU A 431 4.87 12.54 21.18
CA LEU A 431 4.11 11.32 20.98
C LEU A 431 4.74 10.22 21.84
N GLY A 432 3.95 9.61 22.72
CA GLY A 432 4.36 8.53 23.60
C GLY A 432 3.94 7.16 23.08
N PHE A 433 4.83 6.17 23.22
CA PHE A 433 4.63 4.80 22.74
C PHE A 433 4.72 3.79 23.86
N GLY A 434 3.73 2.91 23.91
CA GLY A 434 3.78 1.69 24.74
C GLY A 434 4.53 0.53 24.09
N GLY A 435 4.95 0.65 22.83
CA GLY A 435 5.54 -0.43 22.03
C GLY A 435 7.08 -0.35 21.86
N PRO A 436 7.78 -1.49 21.75
CA PRO A 436 9.25 -1.57 21.66
C PRO A 436 9.86 -1.26 20.29
N PHE A 437 9.04 -1.08 19.24
CA PHE A 437 9.50 -1.18 17.86
C PHE A 437 10.71 -0.29 17.54
N PHE A 438 10.77 0.87 18.17
CA PHE A 438 11.76 1.91 17.92
C PHE A 438 13.01 1.82 18.81
N ALA A 439 13.15 0.77 19.62
CA ALA A 439 14.39 0.54 20.35
C ALA A 439 15.44 -0.08 19.40
N PRO A 440 16.69 0.43 19.36
CA PRO A 440 17.73 -0.17 18.54
C PRO A 440 17.93 -1.63 18.95
N TRP A 441 17.78 -2.53 17.99
CA TRP A 441 17.95 -3.96 18.25
C TRP A 441 19.45 -4.31 18.39
N PRO A 442 19.88 -5.12 19.39
CA PRO A 442 19.08 -5.75 20.43
C PRO A 442 19.11 -4.95 21.75
N MET A 443 18.10 -4.10 22.01
CA MET A 443 17.87 -3.53 23.34
C MET A 443 16.64 -4.15 24.00
N VAL A 444 16.84 -4.59 25.25
CA VAL A 444 15.83 -5.12 26.19
C VAL A 444 15.25 -4.01 27.11
N SER A 445 15.43 -2.73 26.77
CA SER A 445 15.00 -1.63 27.63
C SER A 445 13.46 -1.48 27.61
N PRO A 446 12.79 -1.49 28.78
CA PRO A 446 11.34 -1.37 28.89
C PRO A 446 10.81 0.07 28.81
N ASN A 447 11.68 1.06 28.64
CA ASN A 447 11.26 2.46 28.67
C ASN A 447 10.44 2.81 27.44
N ALA A 448 9.33 3.54 27.66
CA ALA A 448 8.55 4.15 26.59
C ALA A 448 9.49 4.98 25.70
N VAL A 449 9.51 4.69 24.40
CA VAL A 449 10.12 5.59 23.43
C VAL A 449 9.14 6.74 23.26
N SER A 450 9.65 7.97 23.24
CA SER A 450 8.89 9.14 22.84
C SER A 450 9.46 9.68 21.54
N PHE A 451 8.64 10.44 20.80
CA PHE A 451 9.05 11.12 19.59
C PHE A 451 8.64 12.58 19.71
N ASP A 452 9.53 13.47 19.31
CA ASP A 452 9.18 14.87 19.13
C ASP A 452 8.60 15.02 17.73
N VAL A 453 7.31 15.33 17.65
CA VAL A 453 6.61 15.52 16.39
C VAL A 453 6.62 17.00 16.05
N MET A 454 7.33 17.36 14.98
CA MET A 454 7.37 18.71 14.43
C MET A 454 6.33 18.84 13.31
N THR A 455 5.49 19.86 13.40
CA THR A 455 4.50 20.17 12.35
C THR A 455 4.86 21.47 11.63
N THR A 456 4.32 21.65 10.43
CA THR A 456 4.50 22.86 9.62
C THR A 456 3.14 23.37 9.13
N GLY A 457 3.13 24.50 8.42
CA GLY A 457 1.92 24.96 7.73
C GLY A 457 1.44 24.03 6.61
N GLN A 458 2.24 23.03 6.21
CA GLN A 458 1.86 22.01 5.23
C GLN A 458 1.32 20.73 5.89
N THR A 459 1.41 20.58 7.22
CA THR A 459 0.89 19.41 7.93
C THR A 459 -0.64 19.38 7.84
N SER A 460 -1.20 18.27 7.36
CA SER A 460 -2.64 18.05 7.34
C SER A 460 -3.13 17.42 8.65
N TYR A 461 -4.35 17.78 9.05
CA TYR A 461 -5.01 17.28 10.25
C TYR A 461 -6.35 16.70 9.84
N THR A 462 -6.73 15.57 10.41
CA THR A 462 -8.01 14.93 10.12
C THR A 462 -8.62 14.32 11.37
N GLY A 463 -9.89 14.64 11.61
CA GLY A 463 -10.67 14.10 12.73
C GLY A 463 -10.62 14.96 13.99
N PHE A 464 -10.08 16.18 13.92
CA PHE A 464 -9.98 17.10 15.04
C PHE A 464 -11.00 18.23 14.95
N ASN A 465 -11.23 18.95 16.05
CA ASN A 465 -12.10 20.12 16.07
C ASN A 465 -11.41 21.32 16.76
N PRO A 466 -10.83 22.27 16.00
CA PRO A 466 -10.74 22.29 14.54
C PRO A 466 -9.72 21.29 13.97
N ASP A 467 -9.82 20.95 12.69
CA ASP A 467 -8.79 20.20 11.92
C ASP A 467 -7.51 21.03 11.74
N SER A 468 -6.80 21.28 12.84
CA SER A 468 -5.53 22.00 12.89
C SER A 468 -4.76 21.65 14.16
N PHE A 469 -3.52 22.13 14.27
CA PHE A 469 -2.70 21.95 15.48
C PHE A 469 -3.44 22.37 16.77
N SER A 470 -4.28 23.42 16.71
CA SER A 470 -5.03 23.89 17.88
C SER A 470 -6.14 22.95 18.36
N GLY A 471 -6.53 21.96 17.54
CA GLY A 471 -7.46 20.91 17.90
C GLY A 471 -6.81 19.72 18.62
N LEU A 472 -5.47 19.67 18.69
CA LEU A 472 -4.75 18.60 19.40
C LEU A 472 -4.81 18.80 20.92
N ALA A 473 -4.97 17.70 21.66
CA ALA A 473 -4.93 17.66 23.10
C ALA A 473 -4.07 16.51 23.64
N THR A 474 -3.57 16.68 24.87
CA THR A 474 -2.93 15.58 25.60
C THR A 474 -3.92 14.43 25.82
N ASN A 475 -3.43 13.21 25.68
CA ASN A 475 -4.19 11.95 25.68
C ASN A 475 -4.96 11.63 24.40
N ASP A 476 -4.90 12.49 23.38
CA ASP A 476 -5.40 12.10 22.06
C ASP A 476 -4.57 10.92 21.53
N PHE A 477 -5.26 9.92 21.00
CA PHE A 477 -4.65 8.80 20.29
C PHE A 477 -4.61 9.16 18.81
N VAL A 478 -3.40 9.20 18.23
CA VAL A 478 -3.19 9.72 16.88
C VAL A 478 -2.23 8.85 16.09
N SER A 479 -2.45 8.77 14.78
CA SER A 479 -1.45 8.29 13.82
C SER A 479 -0.81 9.47 13.14
N VAL A 480 0.52 9.43 13.04
CA VAL A 480 1.33 10.45 12.36
C VAL A 480 2.03 9.79 11.19
N ASN A 481 1.89 10.40 10.00
CA ASN A 481 2.71 10.09 8.84
C ASN A 481 3.81 11.16 8.72
N GLY A 482 5.07 10.78 8.67
CA GLY A 482 6.15 11.75 8.57
C GLY A 482 7.55 11.15 8.52
N TRP A 483 8.54 11.97 8.22
CA TRP A 483 9.93 11.53 8.11
C TRP A 483 10.56 11.42 9.49
N LEU A 484 11.06 10.23 9.82
CA LEU A 484 11.69 9.95 11.11
C LEU A 484 13.20 10.26 11.04
N PHE A 485 13.68 11.08 11.97
CA PHE A 485 15.09 11.45 12.12
C PHE A 485 15.64 10.97 13.46
N PRO A 486 16.90 10.52 13.50
CA PRO A 486 17.56 10.19 14.75
C PRO A 486 17.68 11.43 15.66
N PRO A 487 17.85 11.23 16.98
CA PRO A 487 18.01 12.34 17.89
C PRO A 487 19.27 13.15 17.59
N ALA A 488 19.17 14.49 17.66
CA ALA A 488 20.30 15.39 17.42
C ALA A 488 21.46 15.21 18.42
N THR A 489 21.19 14.58 19.58
CA THR A 489 22.19 14.25 20.58
C THR A 489 22.03 12.80 21.04
N SER A 490 23.15 12.15 21.37
CA SER A 490 23.13 10.78 21.88
C SER A 490 22.26 10.68 23.14
N GLY A 491 21.22 9.84 23.10
CA GLY A 491 20.26 9.66 24.19
C GLY A 491 19.10 10.66 24.20
N GLY A 492 19.01 11.54 23.20
CA GLY A 492 17.84 12.39 22.97
C GLY A 492 16.67 11.65 22.35
N THR A 493 15.56 12.38 22.16
CA THR A 493 14.33 11.89 21.54
C THR A 493 14.43 11.98 20.01
N PRO A 494 14.09 10.93 19.25
CA PRO A 494 13.97 11.03 17.79
C PRO A 494 12.91 12.05 17.38
N THR A 495 13.07 12.64 16.20
CA THR A 495 12.16 13.67 15.68
C THR A 495 11.38 13.16 14.48
N LEU A 496 10.07 13.36 14.46
CA LEU A 496 9.20 13.03 13.34
C LEU A 496 8.70 14.34 12.70
N ALA A 497 9.08 14.59 11.44
CA ALA A 497 8.54 15.71 10.68
C ALA A 497 7.18 15.31 10.08
N ALA A 498 6.08 15.74 10.69
CA ALA A 498 4.74 15.29 10.35
C ALA A 498 4.22 15.91 9.05
N GLN A 499 3.93 15.05 8.08
CA GLN A 499 3.17 15.40 6.88
C GLN A 499 1.66 15.40 7.18
N SER A 500 1.19 14.41 7.94
CA SER A 500 -0.22 14.32 8.35
C SER A 500 -0.36 13.77 9.77
N VAL A 501 -1.43 14.20 10.43
CA VAL A 501 -1.85 13.73 11.75
C VAL A 501 -3.33 13.37 11.68
N VAL A 502 -3.67 12.16 12.08
CA VAL A 502 -5.04 11.61 12.03
C VAL A 502 -5.48 11.22 13.43
N MET A 503 -6.63 11.73 13.88
CA MET A 503 -7.23 11.33 15.15
C MET A 503 -7.76 9.89 15.05
N ARG A 504 -7.46 9.07 16.06
CA ARG A 504 -7.93 7.69 16.17
C ARG A 504 -8.94 7.56 17.28
N GLN A 505 -9.83 6.58 17.15
CA GLN A 505 -10.68 6.20 18.26
C GLN A 505 -9.81 5.54 19.33
N SER A 506 -9.85 6.06 20.55
CA SER A 506 -9.07 5.53 21.65
C SER A 506 -9.56 4.12 22.00
N PRO A 507 -8.67 3.13 22.19
CA PRO A 507 -9.04 1.73 22.49
C PRO A 507 -9.62 1.52 23.90
N TRP A 508 -9.79 2.59 24.69
CA TRP A 508 -10.20 2.52 26.11
C TRP A 508 -11.69 2.83 26.36
N PHE A 509 -12.58 2.50 25.42
CA PHE A 509 -14.04 2.61 25.61
C PHE A 509 -14.78 1.30 25.40
#